data_AF-A0A170NIY3-F1
#
_entry.id   AF-A0A170NIY3-F1
#
_cell.length_a   1.000
_cell.length_b   1.000
_cell.length_c   1.000
_cell.angle_alpha   90.00
_cell.angle_beta   90.00
_cell.angle_gamma   90.00
#
_symmetry.space_group_name_H-M   'P 1'
#
loop_
_entity.id
_entity.type
_entity.pdbx_description
1 polymer ?
#
loop_
_entity_poly.entity_id
_entity_poly.type
_entity_poly.pdbx_seq_one_letter_code
_entity_poly.pdbx_strand_id
1 'polypeptide(L)' 'MPGIHELKNVGRAGYQELLIENYVEDIMKVMFGAYDGFSALDILKDRAVDIVIIDIMMPNMDGYQLIKK' A
#
# COMPACT_ATOMS: atom_id res chain seq x y z
N MET A 1 -15.94 -18.02 15.17
CA MET A 1 -15.13 -19.08 14.54
C MET A 1 -14.04 -18.39 13.73
N PRO A 2 -12.75 -18.46 14.08
CA PRO A 2 -11.71 -17.80 13.31
C PRO A 2 -11.34 -18.74 12.17
N GLY A 3 -11.83 -18.42 10.98
CA GLY A 3 -11.61 -19.21 9.78
C GLY A 3 -11.62 -18.29 8.58
N ILE A 4 -10.48 -17.62 8.37
CA ILE A 4 -9.87 -17.36 7.07
C ILE A 4 -8.45 -16.83 7.32
N HIS A 5 -7.48 -17.73 7.26
CA HIS A 5 -6.10 -17.37 6.98
C HIS A 5 -5.97 -17.25 5.46
N GLU A 6 -5.67 -16.06 4.94
CA GLU A 6 -4.99 -15.97 3.65
C GLU A 6 -4.07 -14.74 3.64
N LEU A 7 -2.83 -14.97 4.08
CA LEU A 7 -1.70 -14.13 3.71
C LEU A 7 -1.37 -14.44 2.25
N LYS A 8 -1.56 -13.46 1.36
CA LYS A 8 -0.96 -13.46 0.03
C LYS A 8 -0.13 -12.19 -0.13
N ASN A 9 1.10 -12.26 0.36
CA ASN A 9 2.15 -11.33 -0.06
C ASN A 9 2.54 -11.69 -1.50
N VAL A 10 1.93 -11.00 -2.47
CA VAL A 10 2.33 -11.03 -3.88
C VAL A 10 3.01 -9.70 -4.20
N GLY A 11 4.29 -9.60 -3.85
CA GLY A 11 5.10 -8.41 -4.13
C GLY A 11 6.47 -8.54 -3.51
N ARG A 12 7.51 -8.13 -4.23
CA ARG A 12 8.89 -8.11 -3.72
C ARG A 12 8.93 -7.10 -2.57
N ALA A 13 9.06 -7.59 -1.33
CA ALA A 13 9.18 -6.77 -0.13
C ALA A 13 10.26 -5.69 -0.33
N GLY A 14 9.82 -4.45 -0.55
CA GLY A 14 10.67 -3.27 -0.41
C GLY A 14 10.85 -2.95 1.07
N TYR A 15 11.99 -2.39 1.46
CA TYR A 15 12.29 -2.02 2.85
C TYR A 15 11.21 -1.13 3.51
N GLN A 16 10.46 -0.36 2.71
CA GLN A 16 9.36 0.48 3.17
C GLN A 16 8.19 -0.34 3.72
N GLU A 17 7.86 -1.47 3.09
CA GLU A 17 6.76 -2.35 3.50
C GLU A 17 7.06 -3.01 4.86
N LEU A 18 8.31 -3.46 5.03
CA LEU A 18 8.81 -4.07 6.26
C LEU A 18 8.82 -3.11 7.46
N LEU A 19 9.14 -1.82 7.23
CA LEU A 19 9.06 -0.82 8.30
C LEU A 19 7.61 -0.61 8.76
N ILE A 20 6.67 -0.55 7.82
CA ILE A 20 5.26 -0.32 8.12
C ILE A 20 4.62 -1.53 8.83
N GLU A 21 5.06 -2.74 8.53
CA GLU A 21 4.64 -3.95 9.26
C GLU A 21 5.05 -3.91 10.74
N ASN A 22 6.23 -3.39 11.07
CA ASN A 22 6.71 -3.34 12.46
C ASN A 22 6.04 -2.26 13.34
N TYR A 23 5.48 -1.21 12.74
CA TYR A 23 4.85 -0.11 13.49
C TYR A 23 3.33 -0.24 13.62
N VAL A 24 2.68 -1.06 12.80
CA VAL A 24 1.23 -1.30 12.87
C VAL A 24 1.03 -2.70 13.45
N GLU A 25 0.99 -2.78 14.78
CA GLU A 25 0.69 -4.03 15.50
C GLU A 25 -0.68 -4.56 15.10
N ASP A 26 -0.78 -5.86 14.76
CA ASP A 26 -1.90 -6.82 14.65
C ASP A 26 -3.40 -6.42 14.75
N ILE A 27 -3.77 -5.17 14.44
CA ILE A 27 -5.14 -4.74 14.19
C ILE A 27 -5.43 -5.02 12.72
N MET A 28 -6.00 -6.21 12.45
CA MET A 28 -6.69 -6.62 11.21
C MET A 28 -6.35 -5.75 9.97
N LYS A 29 -5.08 -5.80 9.55
CA LYS A 29 -4.52 -4.88 8.55
C LYS A 29 -4.57 -5.50 7.17
N VAL A 30 -5.18 -4.81 6.22
CA VAL A 30 -5.10 -5.15 4.79
C VAL A 30 -4.14 -4.16 4.14
N MET A 31 -3.06 -4.66 3.54
CA MET A 31 -2.08 -3.83 2.84
C MET A 31 -2.22 -3.99 1.33
N PHE A 32 -2.08 -2.87 0.63
CA PHE A 32 -2.06 -2.80 -0.82
C PHE A 32 -0.74 -2.15 -1.25
N GLY A 33 -0.04 -2.79 -2.19
CA GLY A 33 1.21 -2.27 -2.75
C GLY A 33 0.98 -1.66 -4.14
N ALA A 34 1.64 -0.54 -4.40
CA ALA A 34 1.71 0.10 -5.71
C ALA A 34 3.17 0.43 -6.03
N TYR A 35 3.56 0.29 -7.30
CA TYR A 35 4.93 0.56 -7.74
C TYR A 35 5.09 1.97 -8.34
N ASP A 36 3.99 2.64 -8.66
CA ASP A 36 3.93 4.01 -9.17
C ASP A 36 2.60 4.69 -8.81
N GLY A 37 2.50 6.00 -9.08
CA GLY A 37 1.27 6.74 -8.80
C GLY A 37 0.05 6.28 -9.60
N PHE A 38 0.21 5.71 -10.81
CA PHE A 38 -0.92 5.22 -11.60
C PHE A 38 -1.56 3.98 -10.99
N SER A 39 -0.75 2.99 -10.64
CA SER A 39 -1.22 1.80 -9.92
C SER A 39 -1.82 2.15 -8.55
N ALA A 40 -1.26 3.14 -7.86
CA ALA A 40 -1.84 3.65 -6.61
C ALA A 40 -3.24 4.28 -6.81
N LEU A 41 -3.44 5.08 -7.87
CA LEU A 41 -4.75 5.64 -8.19
C LEU A 41 -5.81 4.57 -8.45
N ASP A 42 -5.45 3.50 -9.16
CA ASP A 42 -6.41 2.44 -9.46
C ASP A 42 -6.84 1.70 -8.19
N ILE A 43 -5.92 1.50 -7.23
CA ILE A 43 -6.26 0.98 -5.89
C ILE A 43 -7.19 1.95 -5.15
N LEU A 44 -6.87 3.24 -5.13
CA LEU A 44 -7.64 4.27 -4.40
C LEU A 44 -9.04 4.51 -4.98
N LYS A 45 -9.27 4.24 -6.26
CA LYS A 45 -10.60 4.30 -6.87
C LYS A 45 -11.50 3.16 -6.42
N ASP A 46 -10.93 1.96 -6.29
CA ASP A 46 -11.68 0.72 -6.06
C ASP A 46 -11.76 0.32 -4.57
N ARG A 47 -10.91 0.90 -3.72
CA ARG A 47 -10.77 0.54 -2.31
C ARG A 47 -10.89 1.77 -1.41
N ALA A 48 -11.60 1.61 -0.29
CA ALA A 48 -11.55 2.57 0.80
C ALA A 48 -10.22 2.37 1.56
N VAL A 49 -9.29 3.31 1.41
CA VAL A 49 -7.99 3.30 2.08
C VAL A 49 -7.95 4.42 3.11
N ASP A 50 -7.70 4.07 4.37
CA ASP A 50 -7.63 5.05 5.46
C ASP A 50 -6.31 5.83 5.48
N ILE A 51 -5.20 5.16 5.15
CA ILE A 51 -3.84 5.72 5.20
C ILE A 51 -3.07 5.31 3.96
N VAL A 52 -2.43 6.29 3.32
CA VAL A 52 -1.49 6.09 2.22
C VAL A 52 -0.10 6.51 2.67
N ILE A 53 0.87 5.62 2.53
CA ILE A 53 2.29 5.94 2.69
C ILE A 53 2.89 5.92 1.29
N ILE A 54 3.50 7.04 0.90
CA ILE A 54 3.93 7.27 -0.48
C ILE A 54 5.40 7.65 -0.55
N ASP A 55 6.12 7.06 -1.51
CA ASP A 55 7.42 7.56 -1.92
C ASP A 55 7.24 8.81 -2.79
N ILE A 56 8.07 9.82 -2.55
CA ILE A 56 8.10 11.02 -3.39
C ILE A 56 8.66 10.67 -4.77
N MET A 57 9.71 9.85 -4.83
CA MET A 57 10.43 9.54 -6.06
C MET A 57 9.97 8.18 -6.61
N MET A 58 8.86 8.19 -7.34
CA MET A 58 8.34 7.01 -8.06
C MET A 58 8.52 7.14 -9.58
N PRO A 59 8.66 6.03 -10.32
CA PRO A 59 8.61 6.05 -11.77
C PRO A 59 7.21 6.46 -12.28
N ASN A 60 7.14 6.96 -13.52
CA ASN A 60 5.92 7.36 -14.25
C ASN A 60 5.12 8.53 -13.64
N MET A 61 4.64 8.39 -12.41
CA MET A 61 3.94 9.42 -11.65
C MET A 61 4.53 9.48 -10.25
N ASP A 62 5.05 10.65 -9.90
CA ASP A 62 5.67 10.89 -8.59
C ASP A 62 4.63 11.11 -7.48
N GLY A 63 5.10 11.12 -6.23
CA GLY A 63 4.22 11.28 -5.08
C GLY A 63 3.49 12.64 -5.05
N TYR A 64 4.12 13.72 -5.51
CA TYR A 64 3.48 15.04 -5.55
C TYR A 64 2.36 15.12 -6.58
N GLN A 65 2.52 14.46 -7.72
CA GLN A 65 1.50 14.37 -8.75
C GLN A 65 0.31 13.55 -8.27
N LEU A 66 0.55 12.47 -7.51
CA LEU A 66 -0.52 11.63 -6.96
C LEU A 66 -1.42 12.41 -6.00
N ILE A 67 -0.84 13.15 -5.05
CA ILE A 67 -1.60 13.85 -3.99
C ILE A 67 -2.48 14.98 -4.57
N LYS A 68 -2.23 15.41 -5.81
CA LYS A 68 -3.02 16.43 -6.51
C LYS A 68 -4.22 15.88 -7.28
N LYS A 69 -4.47 14.57 -7.21
CA LYS A 69 -5.60 13.89 -7.87
C LYS A 69 -6.66 13.51 -6.86
#